data_AF-A0A8J6S525-F1
#
_entry.id   AF-A0A8J6S525-F1
#
_cell.length_a   1.000
_cell.length_b   1.000
_cell.length_c   1.000
_cell.angle_alpha   90.00
_cell.angle_beta   90.00
_cell.angle_gamma   90.00
#
_symmetry.space_group_name_H-M   'P 1'
#
loop_
_entity.id
_entity.type
_entity.pdbx_description
1 polymer ?
#
loop_
_entity_poly.entity_id
_entity_poly.type
_entity_poly.pdbx_seq_one_letter_code
_entity_poly.pdbx_strand_id
1 'polypeptide(L)'
;MNAIQLNHRSHQTQDGLPYQHLRVQITNDDRIIEPEDLKGLKLPSGIDFSQGIVIEDKGPIWLYAYLVHECHAAAWVGCYDPRYKGAVVVETHTRAVSVGQVLKLELPSN
;
A
#
# COMPACT_ATOMS: atom_id res chain seq x y z
N MET A 1 1.22 -21.08 -8.46
CA MET A 1 0.86 -20.31 -7.24
C MET A 1 1.35 -18.89 -7.46
N ASN A 2 0.56 -17.86 -7.14
CA ASN A 2 1.03 -16.49 -7.26
C ASN A 2 2.11 -16.23 -6.20
N ALA A 3 3.29 -15.79 -6.63
CA ALA A 3 4.40 -15.46 -5.74
C ALA A 3 4.15 -14.22 -4.87
N ILE A 4 3.11 -13.45 -5.21
CA ILE A 4 2.69 -12.22 -4.53
C ILE A 4 1.26 -12.42 -4.02
N GLN A 5 1.07 -12.23 -2.71
CA GLN A 5 -0.23 -12.18 -2.07
C GLN A 5 -0.49 -10.76 -1.52
N LEU A 6 -1.68 -10.25 -1.82
CA LEU A 6 -2.15 -8.95 -1.35
C LEU A 6 -3.31 -9.17 -0.37
N ASN A 7 -3.26 -8.50 0.79
CA ASN A 7 -4.35 -8.47 1.75
C ASN A 7 -4.62 -7.01 2.14
N HIS A 8 -5.88 -6.62 2.25
CA HIS A 8 -6.26 -5.29 2.72
C HIS A 8 -7.16 -5.34 3.94
N ARG A 9 -7.15 -4.25 4.71
CA ARG A 9 -8.06 -4.01 5.83
C ARG A 9 -8.20 -2.53 6.11
N SER A 10 -9.35 -2.12 6.62
CA SER A 10 -9.57 -0.75 7.08
C SER A 10 -8.70 -0.45 8.30
N HIS A 11 -8.18 0.77 8.35
CA HIS A 11 -7.44 1.31 9.48
C HIS A 11 -7.49 2.85 9.50
N GLN A 12 -6.70 3.48 10.37
CA GLN A 12 -6.66 4.93 10.51
C GLN A 12 -5.25 5.39 10.93
N THR A 13 -4.88 6.58 10.49
CA THR A 13 -3.69 7.28 10.99
C THR A 13 -3.80 7.56 12.48
N GLN A 14 -2.69 7.93 13.13
CA GLN A 14 -2.71 8.36 14.54
C GLN A 14 -3.65 9.56 14.77
N ASP A 15 -3.80 10.43 13.77
CA ASP A 15 -4.70 11.59 13.82
C ASP A 15 -6.14 11.27 13.38
N GLY A 16 -6.48 9.99 13.18
CA GLY A 16 -7.83 9.52 12.88
C GLY A 16 -8.25 9.60 11.41
N LEU A 17 -7.37 10.02 10.49
CA LEU A 17 -7.66 9.96 9.06
C LEU A 17 -7.82 8.50 8.60
N PRO A 18 -8.97 8.08 8.03
CA PRO A 18 -9.20 6.71 7.61
C PRO A 18 -8.38 6.35 6.37
N TYR A 19 -7.92 5.11 6.32
CA TYR A 19 -7.23 4.52 5.18
C TYR A 19 -7.42 2.99 5.15
N GLN A 20 -7.01 2.35 4.06
CA GLN A 20 -6.92 0.90 3.95
C GLN A 20 -5.46 0.47 3.89
N HIS A 21 -5.08 -0.45 4.77
CA HIS A 21 -3.75 -1.00 4.85
C HIS A 21 -3.59 -2.15 3.86
N LEU A 22 -2.90 -1.91 2.75
CA LEU A 22 -2.57 -2.92 1.74
C LEU A 22 -1.24 -3.56 2.10
N ARG A 23 -1.29 -4.78 2.63
CA ARG A 23 -0.11 -5.57 2.94
C ARG A 23 0.24 -6.48 1.78
N VAL A 24 1.51 -6.46 1.41
CA VAL A 24 2.09 -7.29 0.38
C VAL A 24 2.95 -8.38 1.02
N GLN A 25 2.78 -9.61 0.56
CA GLN A 25 3.55 -10.76 1.03
C GLN A 25 4.10 -11.52 -0.17
N ILE A 26 5.42 -11.68 -0.20
CA ILE A 26 6.09 -12.61 -1.13
C ILE A 26 6.04 -14.00 -0.49
N THR A 27 5.44 -14.95 -1.19
CA THR A 27 5.02 -16.25 -0.63
C THR A 27 5.90 -17.43 -1.03
N ASN A 28 6.79 -17.27 -2.02
CA ASN A 28 7.70 -18.32 -2.42
C ASN A 28 8.89 -18.46 -1.45
N ASP A 29 9.53 -19.64 -1.50
CA ASP A 29 10.51 -20.06 -0.50
C ASP A 29 11.78 -19.21 -0.49
N ASP A 30 12.21 -18.73 -1.65
CA ASP A 30 13.41 -17.90 -1.82
C ASP A 30 13.15 -16.40 -1.65
N ARG A 31 11.87 -15.98 -1.56
CA ARG A 31 11.42 -14.59 -1.52
C ARG A 31 11.85 -13.75 -2.72
N ILE A 32 12.05 -14.39 -3.87
CA ILE A 32 12.45 -13.72 -5.10
C ILE A 32 11.26 -13.66 -6.03
N ILE A 33 10.86 -12.46 -6.45
CA ILE A 33 9.84 -12.30 -7.48
C ILE A 33 10.47 -11.81 -8.78
N GLU A 34 9.89 -12.23 -9.89
CA GLU A 34 10.28 -11.81 -11.22
C GLU A 34 9.26 -10.80 -11.78
N PRO A 35 9.65 -9.94 -12.73
CA PRO A 35 8.71 -8.99 -13.33
C PRO A 35 7.46 -9.65 -13.96
N GLU A 36 7.55 -10.91 -14.38
CA GLU A 36 6.41 -11.67 -14.89
C GLU A 36 5.33 -11.94 -13.81
N ASP A 37 5.70 -11.98 -12.53
CA ASP A 37 4.75 -12.17 -11.43
C ASP A 37 3.76 -11.00 -11.28
N LEU A 38 4.03 -9.85 -11.90
CA LEU A 38 3.05 -8.76 -12.00
C LEU A 38 1.89 -9.10 -12.94
N LYS A 39 2.09 -9.99 -13.91
CA LYS A 39 1.06 -10.29 -14.92
C LYS A 39 -0.14 -10.95 -14.24
N GLY A 40 -1.27 -10.26 -14.28
CA GLY A 40 -2.51 -10.76 -13.68
C GLY A 40 -2.56 -10.64 -12.15
N LEU A 41 -1.56 -9.99 -11.52
CA LEU A 41 -1.72 -9.49 -10.17
C LEU A 41 -2.89 -8.51 -10.17
N LYS A 42 -3.78 -8.62 -9.18
CA LYS A 42 -4.94 -7.77 -9.04
C LYS A 42 -5.06 -7.35 -7.59
N LEU A 43 -5.52 -6.12 -7.38
CA LEU A 43 -5.89 -5.67 -6.05
C LEU A 43 -6.98 -6.59 -5.45
N PRO A 44 -6.97 -6.79 -4.12
CA PRO A 44 -8.06 -7.47 -3.42
C PRO A 44 -9.43 -6.86 -3.75
N SER A 45 -10.47 -7.68 -3.77
CA SER A 45 -11.84 -7.18 -3.92
C SER A 45 -12.26 -6.38 -2.68
N GLY A 46 -13.15 -5.40 -2.88
CA GLY A 46 -13.68 -4.60 -1.77
C GLY A 46 -12.76 -3.51 -1.26
N ILE A 47 -11.77 -3.08 -2.07
CA ILE A 47 -11.07 -1.81 -1.82
C ILE A 47 -12.04 -0.64 -1.98
N ASP A 48 -12.10 0.21 -0.98
CA ASP A 48 -12.82 1.49 -0.99
C ASP A 48 -11.92 2.63 -1.49
N PHE A 49 -12.00 2.96 -2.78
CA PHE A 49 -11.20 4.05 -3.36
C PHE A 49 -11.60 5.46 -2.87
N SER A 50 -12.66 5.61 -2.09
CA SER A 50 -12.96 6.89 -1.44
C SER A 50 -12.02 7.22 -0.27
N GLN A 51 -11.24 6.23 0.19
CA GLN A 51 -10.28 6.35 1.30
C GLN A 51 -8.84 6.36 0.79
N GLY A 52 -7.91 6.67 1.70
CA GLY A 52 -6.49 6.47 1.44
C GLY A 52 -6.12 4.99 1.37
N ILE A 53 -5.04 4.67 0.67
CA ILE A 53 -4.42 3.33 0.71
C ILE A 53 -2.96 3.49 1.14
N VAL A 54 -2.54 2.68 2.12
CA VAL A 54 -1.14 2.59 2.53
C VAL A 54 -0.58 1.24 2.14
N ILE A 55 0.48 1.26 1.34
CA ILE A 55 1.19 0.06 0.90
C ILE A 55 2.30 -0.27 1.91
N GLU A 56 2.25 -1.46 2.49
CA GLU A 56 3.31 -2.04 3.32
C GLU A 56 3.85 -3.28 2.61
N ASP A 57 5.08 -3.20 2.12
CA ASP A 57 5.72 -4.28 1.37
C ASP A 57 7.22 -4.44 1.71
N LYS A 58 7.78 -5.61 1.42
CA LYS A 58 9.23 -5.91 1.46
C LYS A 58 9.74 -6.42 0.11
N GLY A 59 9.22 -5.88 -0.98
CA GLY A 59 9.55 -6.24 -2.35
C GLY A 59 10.37 -5.18 -3.07
N PRO A 60 10.68 -5.43 -4.36
CA PRO A 60 11.45 -4.55 -5.20
C PRO A 60 10.67 -3.28 -5.58
N ILE A 61 11.41 -2.22 -5.96
CA ILE A 61 10.85 -0.89 -6.28
C ILE A 61 9.78 -0.95 -7.38
N TRP A 62 9.94 -1.83 -8.37
CA TRP A 62 8.96 -1.96 -9.45
C TRP A 62 7.61 -2.50 -8.98
N LEU A 63 7.57 -3.29 -7.89
CA LEU A 63 6.31 -3.75 -7.31
C LEU A 63 5.58 -2.60 -6.63
N TYR A 64 6.30 -1.75 -5.90
CA TYR A 64 5.76 -0.52 -5.34
C TYR A 64 5.21 0.40 -6.43
N ALA A 65 5.98 0.65 -7.50
CA ALA A 65 5.53 1.51 -8.61
C ALA A 65 4.25 0.97 -9.26
N TYR A 66 4.17 -0.34 -9.47
CA TYR A 66 2.98 -1.01 -9.97
C TYR A 66 1.79 -0.84 -9.02
N LEU A 67 1.94 -1.13 -7.73
CA LEU A 67 0.85 -1.06 -6.76
C LEU A 67 0.37 0.38 -6.52
N VAL A 68 1.27 1.36 -6.53
CA VAL A 68 0.90 2.78 -6.48
C VAL A 68 -0.01 3.10 -7.67
N HIS A 69 0.38 2.69 -8.88
CA HIS A 69 -0.45 2.88 -10.07
C HIS A 69 -1.80 2.16 -9.99
N GLU A 70 -1.86 0.91 -9.55
CA GLU A 70 -3.14 0.20 -9.38
C GLU A 70 -4.05 0.88 -8.35
N CYS A 71 -3.46 1.53 -7.33
CA CYS A 71 -4.18 2.26 -6.29
C CYS A 71 -4.48 3.72 -6.65
N HIS A 72 -4.11 4.23 -7.84
CA HIS A 72 -4.19 5.67 -8.19
C HIS A 72 -5.59 6.28 -8.03
N ALA A 73 -6.66 5.49 -8.19
CA ALA A 73 -8.02 5.97 -8.04
C ALA A 73 -8.42 6.28 -6.58
N ALA A 74 -7.58 5.90 -5.61
CA ALA A 74 -7.80 6.18 -4.20
C ALA A 74 -7.75 7.68 -3.89
N ALA A 75 -8.37 8.12 -2.79
CA ALA A 75 -8.30 9.52 -2.38
C ALA A 75 -6.84 10.00 -2.20
N TRP A 76 -5.97 9.11 -1.72
CA TRP A 76 -4.53 9.26 -1.69
C TRP A 76 -3.83 7.91 -1.55
N VAL A 77 -2.58 7.83 -1.97
CA VAL A 77 -1.73 6.64 -1.84
C VAL A 77 -0.49 7.00 -1.05
N GLY A 78 -0.11 6.16 -0.09
CA GLY A 78 1.11 6.30 0.68
C GLY A 78 1.91 5.01 0.77
N CYS A 79 3.24 5.14 0.83
CA CYS A 79 4.15 4.03 1.07
C CYS A 79 4.57 4.05 2.54
N TYR A 80 4.38 2.95 3.26
CA TYR A 80 4.85 2.84 4.63
C TYR A 80 6.38 2.78 4.68
N ASP A 81 6.97 3.62 5.53
CA ASP A 81 8.40 3.63 5.79
C ASP A 81 8.65 3.45 7.29
N PRO A 82 9.25 2.31 7.71
CA PRO A 82 9.55 2.04 9.12
C PRO A 82 10.42 3.10 9.81
N ARG A 83 11.27 3.82 9.06
CA ARG A 83 12.14 4.88 9.60
C ARG A 83 11.32 6.05 10.12
N TYR A 84 10.19 6.32 9.48
CA TYR A 84 9.26 7.36 9.88
C TYR A 84 8.12 6.86 10.75
N LYS A 85 7.93 5.55 10.89
CA LYS A 85 6.75 4.93 11.51
C LYS A 85 5.46 5.54 10.95
N GLY A 86 5.38 5.58 9.63
CA GLY A 86 4.33 6.31 8.93
C GLY A 86 4.32 6.08 7.43
N ALA A 87 3.25 6.54 6.79
CA ALA A 87 3.12 6.54 5.34
C ALA A 87 3.61 7.86 4.76
N VAL A 88 4.52 7.78 3.79
CA VAL A 88 4.87 8.90 2.92
C VAL A 88 3.83 8.96 1.81
N VAL A 89 3.05 10.05 1.74
CA VAL A 89 2.06 10.26 0.67
C VAL A 89 2.79 10.47 -0.65
N VAL A 90 2.48 9.64 -1.65
CA VAL A 90 3.11 9.68 -2.99
C VAL A 90 2.16 10.16 -4.07
N GLU A 91 0.85 10.01 -3.87
CA GLU A 91 -0.20 10.49 -4.77
C GLU A 91 -1.41 10.98 -3.97
N THR A 92 -2.13 12.00 -4.46
CA THR A 92 -3.36 12.46 -3.83
C THR A 92 -4.32 13.13 -4.81
N HIS A 93 -5.61 12.88 -4.63
CA HIS A 93 -6.73 13.54 -5.31
C HIS A 93 -7.59 14.36 -4.35
N THR A 94 -7.14 14.55 -3.11
CA THR A 94 -7.84 15.29 -2.07
C THR A 94 -7.00 16.45 -1.54
N ARG A 95 -7.64 17.42 -0.87
CA ARG A 95 -6.97 18.50 -0.15
C ARG A 95 -6.61 18.12 1.30
N ALA A 96 -7.06 16.96 1.77
CA ALA A 96 -6.83 16.51 3.15
C ALA A 96 -5.37 16.17 3.44
N VAL A 97 -4.59 15.81 2.42
CA VAL A 97 -3.17 15.47 2.52
C VAL A 97 -2.39 16.04 1.33
N SER A 98 -1.06 16.02 1.40
CA SER A 98 -0.17 16.51 0.33
C SER A 98 0.92 15.50 0.01
N VAL A 99 1.35 15.44 -1.26
CA VAL A 99 2.50 14.60 -1.66
C VAL A 99 3.74 15.01 -0.85
N GLY A 100 4.48 14.01 -0.35
CA GLY A 100 5.63 14.17 0.53
C GLY A 100 5.27 14.31 2.02
N GLN A 101 4.00 14.49 2.37
CA GLN A 101 3.56 14.46 3.77
C GLN A 101 3.79 13.07 4.37
N VAL A 102 4.23 13.05 5.63
CA VAL A 102 4.38 11.82 6.41
C VAL A 102 3.22 11.73 7.40
N LEU A 103 2.35 10.74 7.21
CA LEU A 103 1.24 10.43 8.11
C LEU A 103 1.70 9.38 9.13
N LYS A 104 1.63 9.68 10.43
CA LYS A 104 2.04 8.75 11.48
C LYS A 104 1.02 7.61 11.61
N LEU A 105 1.51 6.39 11.68
CA LEU A 105 0.70 5.17 11.72
C LEU A 105 1.18 4.26 12.84
N GLU A 106 0.24 3.62 13.51
CA GLU A 106 0.51 2.32 14.13
C GLU A 106 0.14 1.25 13.10
N LEU A 107 1.01 0.25 12.91
CA LEU A 107 0.66 -0.84 12.01
C LEU A 107 -0.44 -1.68 12.65
N PRO A 108 -1.41 -2.16 11.86
CA PRO A 108 -2.46 -3.00 12.41
C PRO A 108 -1.86 -4.36 12.82
N SER A 109 -2.35 -4.94 13.92
CA SER A 109 -1.85 -6.23 14.47
C SER A 109 -1.87 -7.33 13.41
N ASN A 110 -0.82 -8.14 13.29
CA ASN A 110 -0.78 -9.24 12.29
C ASN A 110 -1.90 -10.25 12.51
#